data_AF-A0A0L7RHG5-F1
#
_entry.id   AF-A0A0L7RHG5-F1
#
_cell.length_a   1.000
_cell.length_b   1.000
_cell.length_c   1.000
_cell.angle_alpha   90.00
_cell.angle_beta   90.00
_cell.angle_gamma   90.00
#
_symmetry.space_group_name_H-M   'P 1'
#
loop_
_entity.id
_entity.type
_entity.pdbx_description
1 polymer ?
#
loop_
_entity_poly.entity_id
_entity_poly.type
_entity_poly.pdbx_seq_one_letter_code
_entity_poly.pdbx_strand_id
1 'polypeptide(L)'
;MTKIRKVKRRKKFRTNVNRKRLRNKLRKLPTITCSEIKQSWEVTKSTRTNLKQMGLTYDPNETLKIPKTKTETIEKMTQWKVDDAAKNSVSESTASLCSRR
;
A
#
# COMPACT_ATOMS: atom_id res chain seq x y z
N MET A 1 17.36 -0.66 32.74
CA MET A 1 17.40 -0.20 31.34
C MET A 1 17.86 1.25 31.31
N THR A 2 19.04 1.54 30.74
CA THR A 2 19.61 2.90 30.74
C THR A 2 18.86 3.78 29.73
N LYS A 3 18.27 4.89 30.19
CA LYS A 3 17.49 5.81 29.35
C LYS A 3 18.41 6.53 28.36
N ILE A 4 18.42 6.08 27.10
CA ILE A 4 19.23 6.71 26.03
C ILE A 4 18.75 8.15 25.82
N ARG A 5 19.64 9.13 26.04
CA ARG A 5 19.35 10.56 25.80
C ARG A 5 19.37 10.83 24.30
N LYS A 6 18.29 11.41 23.76
CA LYS A 6 18.23 11.83 22.35
C LYS A 6 19.28 12.92 22.09
N VAL A 7 20.33 12.60 21.33
CA VAL A 7 21.32 13.59 20.87
C VAL A 7 20.70 14.45 19.77
N LYS A 8 20.68 15.78 19.95
CA LYS A 8 20.23 16.71 18.90
C LYS A 8 21.24 16.67 17.74
N ARG A 9 20.82 16.22 16.56
CA ARG A 9 21.66 16.28 15.35
C ARG A 9 22.05 17.74 15.06
N ARG A 10 23.36 18.02 14.91
CA ARG A 10 23.87 19.34 14.53
C ARG A 10 23.38 19.68 13.12
N LYS A 11 22.79 20.86 12.93
CA LYS A 11 22.37 21.34 11.61
C LYS A 11 23.63 21.70 10.81
N LYS A 12 24.05 20.84 9.88
CA LYS A 12 25.15 21.14 8.94
C LYS A 12 24.61 21.93 7.75
N PHE A 13 25.21 23.09 7.47
CA PHE A 13 24.91 23.82 6.24
C PHE A 13 25.57 23.08 5.06
N ARG A 14 24.77 22.62 4.10
CA ARG A 14 25.27 21.98 2.87
C ARG A 14 25.44 23.07 1.81
N THR A 15 26.69 23.37 1.44
CA THR A 15 27.04 24.44 0.49
C THR A 15 26.58 24.14 -0.93
N ASN A 16 26.50 22.86 -1.30
CA ASN A 16 26.02 22.41 -2.61
C ASN A 16 24.50 22.56 -2.81
N VAL A 17 23.73 22.79 -1.74
CA VAL A 17 22.26 22.86 -1.83
C VAL A 17 21.80 24.32 -1.89
N ASN A 18 21.31 24.73 -3.06
CA ASN A 18 20.62 26.00 -3.20
C ASN A 18 19.21 25.91 -2.58
N ARG A 19 19.08 26.37 -1.33
CA ARG A 19 17.82 26.30 -0.56
C ARG A 19 16.66 27.08 -1.18
N LYS A 20 16.94 28.19 -1.89
CA LYS A 20 15.91 28.96 -2.60
C LYS A 20 15.30 28.12 -3.72
N ARG A 21 16.14 27.49 -4.55
CA ARG A 21 15.68 26.58 -5.62
C ARG A 21 14.92 25.38 -5.08
N LEU A 22 15.42 24.76 -4.01
CA LEU A 22 14.74 23.63 -3.35
C LEU A 22 13.35 24.02 -2.84
N ARG A 23 13.23 25.17 -2.16
CA ARG A 23 11.94 25.69 -1.70
C ARG A 23 10.97 25.90 -2.86
N ASN A 24 11.43 26.52 -3.94
CA ASN A 24 10.59 26.78 -5.11
C ASN A 24 10.15 25.48 -5.79
N LYS A 25 11.04 24.46 -5.86
CA LYS A 25 10.70 23.13 -6.37
C LYS A 25 9.63 22.45 -5.52
N LEU A 26 9.74 22.52 -4.20
CA LEU A 26 8.78 21.89 -3.28
C LEU A 26 7.41 22.60 -3.27
N ARG A 27 7.39 23.92 -3.47
CA ARG A 27 6.14 24.71 -3.54
C ARG A 27 5.53 24.77 -4.92
N LYS A 28 6.21 24.25 -5.94
CA LYS A 28 5.72 24.27 -7.32
C LYS A 28 4.48 23.37 -7.40
N LEU A 29 3.37 23.96 -7.85
CA LEU A 29 2.15 23.22 -8.13
C LEU A 29 2.35 22.29 -9.35
N PRO A 30 1.65 21.15 -9.39
CA PRO A 30 1.59 20.36 -10.60
C PRO A 30 0.96 21.18 -11.75
N THR A 31 1.24 20.78 -12.99
CA THR A 31 0.65 21.43 -14.16
C THR A 31 -0.82 21.00 -14.26
N ILE A 32 -1.71 21.80 -13.68
CA ILE A 32 -3.16 21.60 -13.69
C ILE A 32 -3.74 22.43 -14.84
N THR A 33 -4.43 21.77 -15.76
CA THR A 33 -5.10 22.40 -16.92
C THR A 33 -6.42 23.06 -16.53
N CYS A 34 -7.22 22.39 -15.69
CA CYS A 34 -8.51 22.89 -15.24
C CYS A 34 -8.36 24.09 -14.28
N SER A 35 -9.01 25.21 -14.62
CA SER A 35 -8.98 26.45 -13.83
C SER A 35 -9.59 26.28 -12.43
N GLU A 36 -10.71 25.57 -12.33
CA GLU A 36 -11.46 25.37 -11.08
C GLU A 36 -10.64 24.61 -10.02
N ILE A 37 -9.99 23.52 -10.44
CA ILE A 37 -9.11 22.73 -9.57
C ILE A 37 -7.92 23.57 -9.11
N LYS A 38 -7.41 24.43 -9.98
CA LYS A 38 -6.29 25.32 -9.67
C LYS A 38 -6.68 26.41 -8.67
N GLN A 39 -7.90 26.95 -8.77
CA GLN A 39 -8.44 27.96 -7.85
C GLN A 39 -8.74 27.40 -6.46
N SER A 40 -9.25 26.17 -6.40
CA SER A 40 -9.55 25.48 -5.13
C SER A 40 -8.31 24.87 -4.45
N TRP A 41 -7.12 25.04 -5.02
CA TRP A 41 -5.90 24.42 -4.50
C TRP A 41 -5.27 25.18 -3.34
N GLU A 42 -5.27 24.59 -2.13
CA GLU A 42 -4.59 25.15 -0.97
C GLU A 42 -3.11 24.71 -0.88
N VAL A 43 -2.18 25.68 -0.84
CA VAL A 43 -0.72 25.42 -0.82
C VAL A 43 -0.22 24.81 0.50
N THR A 44 -0.94 25.05 1.60
CA THR A 44 -0.55 24.57 2.94
C THR A 44 -0.82 23.08 3.11
N LYS A 45 -1.80 22.55 2.38
CA LYS A 45 -2.26 21.17 2.46
C LYS A 45 -1.51 20.28 1.46
N SER A 46 -1.42 18.99 1.78
CA SER A 46 -0.85 17.98 0.89
C SER A 46 -1.75 17.75 -0.33
N THR A 47 -1.16 17.39 -1.48
CA THR A 47 -1.88 17.03 -2.71
C THR A 47 -3.01 16.04 -2.47
N ARG A 48 -2.75 14.98 -1.67
CA ARG A 48 -3.74 13.95 -1.32
C ARG A 48 -4.93 14.54 -0.55
N THR A 49 -4.68 15.47 0.38
CA THR A 49 -5.73 16.12 1.17
C THR A 49 -6.56 17.06 0.30
N ASN A 50 -5.92 17.83 -0.58
CA ASN A 50 -6.62 18.73 -1.51
C ASN A 50 -7.55 17.95 -2.44
N LEU A 51 -7.02 16.92 -3.11
CA LEU A 51 -7.82 16.09 -4.00
C LEU A 51 -8.98 15.45 -3.24
N LYS A 52 -8.73 14.90 -2.04
CA LYS A 52 -9.78 14.31 -1.20
C LYS A 52 -10.88 15.32 -0.82
N GLN A 53 -10.53 16.57 -0.55
CA GLN A 53 -11.52 17.63 -0.25
C GLN A 53 -12.38 18.00 -1.46
N MET A 54 -11.82 17.90 -2.66
CA MET A 54 -12.55 18.09 -3.92
C MET A 54 -13.36 16.86 -4.35
N GLY A 55 -13.31 15.75 -3.60
CA GLY A 55 -13.92 14.47 -3.99
C GLY A 55 -13.13 13.69 -5.04
N LEU A 56 -11.88 14.07 -5.29
CA LEU A 56 -10.98 13.42 -6.23
C LEU A 56 -10.06 12.40 -5.53
N THR A 57 -9.65 11.40 -6.30
CA THR A 57 -8.82 10.30 -5.81
C THR A 57 -7.37 10.53 -6.18
N TYR A 58 -6.46 10.43 -5.20
CA TYR A 58 -5.03 10.56 -5.47
C TYR A 58 -4.45 9.28 -6.10
N ASP A 59 -4.80 8.11 -5.57
CA ASP A 59 -4.40 6.82 -6.12
C ASP A 59 -5.63 6.13 -6.72
N PRO A 60 -5.67 5.91 -8.05
CA PRO A 60 -6.79 5.24 -8.69
C PRO A 60 -6.92 3.79 -8.25
N ASN A 61 -5.85 3.11 -7.85
CA ASN A 61 -5.90 1.70 -7.45
C ASN A 61 -6.56 1.50 -6.08
N GLU A 62 -6.53 2.52 -5.22
CA GLU A 62 -7.25 2.50 -3.94
C GLU A 62 -8.76 2.50 -4.16
N THR A 63 -9.24 3.24 -5.16
CA THR A 63 -10.66 3.39 -5.47
C THR A 63 -11.17 2.37 -6.46
N LEU A 64 -10.38 2.08 -7.50
CA LEU A 64 -10.65 1.07 -8.51
C LEU A 64 -9.75 -0.14 -8.23
N LYS A 65 -10.18 -0.97 -7.27
CA LYS A 65 -9.45 -2.19 -6.93
C LYS A 65 -9.42 -3.12 -8.13
N ILE A 66 -8.23 -3.31 -8.70
CA ILE A 66 -8.02 -4.30 -9.76
C ILE A 66 -8.16 -5.69 -9.13
N PRO A 67 -8.99 -6.59 -9.68
CA PRO A 67 -9.14 -7.95 -9.18
C PRO A 67 -7.81 -8.69 -9.27
N LYS A 68 -7.42 -9.37 -8.18
CA LYS A 68 -6.15 -10.09 -8.09
C LYS A 68 -6.34 -11.54 -8.54
N THR A 69 -6.66 -11.72 -9.82
CA THR A 69 -6.94 -13.03 -10.42
C THR A 69 -5.84 -14.08 -10.14
N LYS A 70 -4.58 -13.66 -10.10
CA LYS A 70 -3.45 -14.54 -9.76
C LYS A 70 -3.49 -15.06 -8.32
N THR A 71 -3.79 -14.19 -7.35
CA THR A 71 -3.88 -14.62 -5.94
C THR A 71 -5.09 -15.51 -5.72
N GLU A 72 -6.22 -15.16 -6.33
CA GLU A 72 -7.42 -15.99 -6.29
C GLU A 72 -7.18 -17.39 -6.87
N THR A 73 -6.38 -17.50 -7.94
CA THR A 73 -6.02 -18.79 -8.55
C THR A 73 -5.12 -19.61 -7.64
N ILE A 74 -4.13 -18.98 -7.01
CA ILE A 74 -3.22 -19.64 -6.06
C ILE A 74 -4.00 -20.13 -4.84
N GLU A 75 -4.88 -19.29 -4.28
CA GLU A 75 -5.75 -19.63 -3.14
C GLU A 75 -6.65 -20.83 -3.46
N LYS A 76 -7.30 -20.83 -4.63
CA LYS A 76 -8.11 -21.97 -5.10
C LYS A 76 -7.28 -23.26 -5.23
N MET A 77 -6.08 -23.17 -5.79
CA MET A 77 -5.20 -24.33 -5.92
C MET A 77 -4.70 -24.85 -4.56
N THR A 78 -4.42 -23.96 -3.61
CA THR A 78 -4.05 -24.38 -2.24
C THR A 78 -5.22 -25.05 -1.53
N GLN A 79 -6.44 -24.55 -1.71
CA GLN A 79 -7.66 -25.14 -1.16
C GLN A 79 -7.86 -26.57 -1.68
N TRP A 80 -7.79 -26.76 -3.00
CA TRP A 80 -7.93 -28.08 -3.63
C TRP A 80 -6.93 -29.10 -3.09
N LYS A 81 -5.66 -28.73 -2.91
CA LYS A 81 -4.66 -29.63 -2.33
C LYS A 81 -4.97 -30.04 -0.89
N VAL A 82 -5.54 -29.14 -0.09
CA VAL A 82 -5.95 -29.46 1.29
C VAL A 82 -7.15 -30.40 1.29
N ASP A 83 -8.13 -30.17 0.41
CA ASP A 83 -9.30 -31.03 0.26
C ASP A 83 -8.92 -32.45 -0.23
N ASP A 84 -7.97 -32.54 -1.16
CA ASP A 84 -7.44 -33.82 -1.64
C ASP A 84 -6.69 -34.59 -0.53
N ALA A 85 -5.87 -33.89 0.28
CA ALA A 85 -5.20 -34.50 1.42
C ALA A 85 -6.19 -35.00 2.49
N ALA A 86 -7.26 -34.25 2.75
CA ALA A 86 -8.31 -34.66 3.67
C ALA A 86 -9.04 -35.93 3.20
N LYS A 87 -9.38 -36.01 1.89
CA LYS A 87 -10.03 -37.21 1.32
C LYS A 87 -9.14 -38.45 1.39
N ASN A 88 -7.85 -38.29 1.13
CA ASN A 88 -6.88 -39.40 1.18
C ASN A 88 -6.73 -39.96 2.62
N SER A 89 -6.70 -39.08 3.62
CA SER A 89 -6.63 -39.51 5.03
C SER A 89 -7.89 -40.29 5.49
N VAL A 90 -9.07 -39.93 4.99
CA VAL A 90 -10.33 -40.62 5.31
C VAL A 90 -10.39 -41.99 4.61
N SER A 91 -9.94 -42.10 3.36
CA SER A 91 -9.86 -43.40 2.67
C SER A 91 -8.89 -44.37 3.36
N GLU A 92 -7.73 -43.90 3.80
CA GLU A 92 -6.76 -44.74 4.55
C GLU A 92 -7.31 -45.19 5.91
N SER A 93 -8.05 -44.32 6.60
CA SER A 93 -8.72 -44.64 7.86
C SER A 93 -9.81 -45.70 7.70
N THR A 94 -10.62 -45.61 6.63
CA THR A 94 -11.68 -46.58 6.34
C THR A 94 -11.16 -47.94 5.86
N ALA A 95 -10.07 -47.95 5.08
CA ALA A 95 -9.42 -49.19 4.65
C ALA A 95 -8.78 -49.96 5.83
N SER A 96 -8.18 -49.24 6.78
CA SER A 96 -7.62 -49.81 8.03
C SER A 96 -8.68 -50.49 8.91
N LEU A 97 -9.89 -49.92 8.98
CA LEU A 97 -11.02 -50.47 9.74
C LEU A 97 -11.64 -51.73 9.09
N CYS A 98 -11.62 -51.82 7.76
CA CYS A 98 -12.16 -52.96 7.02
C CYS A 98 -11.22 -54.18 7.05
N SER A 99 -9.90 -53.96 7.13
CA SER A 99 -8.88 -55.02 7.15
C SER A 99 -8.63 -55.65 8.54
N ARG A 100 -9.32 -55.17 9.60
CA ARG A 100 -9.24 -55.69 10.98
C ARG A 100 -10.45 -56.55 11.39
N ARG A 101 -11.31 -56.93 10.45
CA ARG A 101 -12.49 -57.78 10.68
C ARG A 101 -12.29 -59.19 10.14
#